data_AF-A0A937ML03-F1
#
_entry.id   AF-A0A937ML03-F1
#
_cell.length_a   1.000
_cell.length_b   1.000
_cell.length_c   1.000
_cell.angle_alpha   90.00
_cell.angle_beta   90.00
_cell.angle_gamma   90.00
#
_symmetry.space_group_name_H-M   'P 1'
#
loop_
_entity.id
_entity.type
_entity.pdbx_description
1 polymer ?
#
loop_
_entity_poly.entity_id
_entity_poly.type
_entity_poly.pdbx_seq_one_letter_code
_entity_poly.pdbx_strand_id
1 'polypeptide(L)'
;MFKFLSWLIVAPLVVLVAVFSVINRQPISIDLWPLPITAEVPLYAIVLGVLFFGVLWGGLAAWISGGKTRGRVRALTRQMEAAERDRIHLRDKLRKADEAAKEKAEAPVLSGPETPALNPPDKADAA
;
A
#
# COMPACT_ATOMS: atom_id res chain seq x y z
N MET A 1 6.29 4.01 -16.28
CA MET A 1 5.50 4.10 -17.54
C MET A 1 4.70 5.39 -17.66
N PHE A 2 4.04 5.88 -16.59
CA PHE A 2 3.24 7.12 -16.61
C PHE A 2 3.95 8.42 -17.04
N LYS A 3 5.29 8.50 -16.97
CA LYS A 3 6.05 9.71 -17.38
C LYS A 3 5.97 9.98 -18.90
N PHE A 4 5.88 8.94 -19.72
CA PHE A 4 5.75 9.09 -21.18
C PHE A 4 4.37 9.65 -21.57
N LEU A 5 3.31 9.18 -20.90
CA LEU A 5 1.96 9.69 -21.11
C LEU A 5 1.83 11.16 -20.69
N SER A 6 2.50 11.54 -19.60
CA SER A 6 2.60 12.94 -19.19
C SER A 6 3.34 13.79 -20.23
N TRP A 7 4.43 13.29 -20.82
CA TRP A 7 5.14 14.00 -21.89
C TRP A 7 4.27 14.22 -23.12
N LEU A 8 3.45 13.23 -23.48
CA LEU A 8 2.53 13.31 -24.62
C LEU A 8 1.49 14.42 -24.47
N ILE A 9 1.16 14.83 -23.25
CA ILE A 9 0.22 15.94 -22.97
C ILE A 9 0.98 17.26 -22.83
N VAL A 10 2.10 17.26 -22.12
CA VAL A 10 2.86 18.48 -21.83
C VAL A 10 3.52 19.05 -23.09
N ALA A 11 4.11 18.21 -23.94
CA ALA A 11 4.78 18.66 -25.15
C ALA A 11 3.85 19.44 -26.11
N PRO A 12 2.68 18.91 -26.53
CA PRO A 12 1.78 19.67 -27.39
C PRO A 12 1.20 20.90 -26.70
N LEU A 13 0.99 20.86 -25.38
CA LEU A 13 0.57 22.04 -24.61
C LEU A 13 1.63 23.15 -24.69
N VAL A 14 2.92 22.82 -24.53
CA VAL A 14 4.02 23.79 -24.66
C VAL A 14 4.07 24.38 -26.07
N VAL A 15 3.92 23.55 -27.11
CA VAL A 15 3.87 24.01 -28.50
C VAL A 15 2.69 24.96 -28.72
N LEU A 16 1.49 24.60 -28.23
CA LEU A 16 0.30 25.42 -28.34
C LEU A 16 0.50 26.80 -27.70
N VAL A 17 1.04 26.82 -26.48
CA VAL A 17 1.33 28.06 -25.74
C VAL A 17 2.39 28.89 -26.47
N ALA A 18 3.43 28.27 -27.01
CA ALA A 18 4.47 28.97 -27.76
C ALA A 18 3.92 29.62 -29.04
N VAL A 19 3.11 28.88 -29.82
CA VAL A 19 2.45 29.40 -31.02
C VAL A 19 1.50 30.54 -30.65
N PHE A 20 0.69 30.36 -29.60
CA PHE A 20 -0.18 31.41 -29.07
C PHE A 20 0.62 32.66 -28.71
N SER A 21 1.76 32.53 -28.02
CA SER A 21 2.65 33.63 -27.68
C SER A 21 3.21 34.37 -28.89
N VAL A 22 3.56 33.65 -29.95
CA VAL A 22 4.13 34.26 -31.16
C VAL A 22 3.06 35.07 -31.91
N ILE A 23 1.83 34.54 -32.01
CA ILE A 23 0.73 35.19 -32.74
C ILE A 23 0.13 36.35 -31.93
N ASN A 24 -0.02 36.19 -30.61
CA ASN A 24 -0.73 37.13 -29.75
C ASN A 24 0.21 38.09 -29.01
N ARG A 25 1.13 38.73 -29.75
CA ARG A 25 2.07 39.74 -29.22
C ARG A 25 1.48 41.14 -29.05
N GLN A 26 0.21 41.32 -29.41
CA GLN A 26 -0.43 42.62 -29.35
C GLN A 26 -0.59 43.07 -27.88
N PRO A 27 -0.18 44.32 -27.56
CA PRO A 27 -0.34 44.88 -26.23
C PRO A 27 -1.83 45.15 -25.96
N ILE A 28 -2.29 44.76 -24.77
CA ILE A 28 -3.64 45.03 -24.27
C ILE A 28 -3.50 45.83 -22.98
N SER A 29 -4.26 46.91 -22.88
CA SER A 29 -4.34 47.71 -21.66
C SER A 29 -5.15 46.95 -20.61
N ILE A 30 -4.55 46.72 -19.44
CA ILE A 30 -5.23 46.15 -18.28
C ILE A 30 -5.26 47.18 -17.17
N ASP A 31 -6.45 47.43 -16.65
CA ASP A 31 -6.65 48.17 -15.41
C ASP A 31 -6.71 47.19 -14.24
N LEU A 32 -5.70 47.24 -13.37
CA LEU A 32 -5.59 46.34 -12.23
C LEU A 32 -6.41 46.85 -11.04
N TRP A 33 -7.74 46.77 -11.10
CA TRP A 33 -8.59 47.11 -9.95
C TRP A 33 -8.28 46.21 -8.73
N PRO A 34 -8.13 46.72 -7.47
CA PRO A 34 -8.35 48.08 -6.94
C PRO A 34 -7.13 49.04 -6.99
N LEU A 35 -6.02 48.64 -7.61
CA LEU A 35 -4.86 49.50 -7.78
C LEU A 35 -5.08 50.46 -8.97
N PRO A 36 -4.76 51.77 -8.86
CA PRO A 36 -4.86 52.71 -9.97
C PRO A 36 -3.65 52.57 -10.92
N ILE A 37 -3.38 51.35 -11.38
CA ILE A 37 -2.28 51.00 -12.28
C ILE A 37 -2.89 50.47 -13.58
N THR A 38 -2.63 51.19 -14.66
CA THR A 38 -2.90 50.75 -16.02
C THR A 38 -1.60 50.26 -16.62
N ALA A 39 -1.56 48.98 -17.02
CA ALA A 39 -0.39 48.37 -17.64
C ALA A 39 -0.72 47.86 -19.03
N GLU A 40 0.09 48.23 -20.02
CA GLU A 40 0.02 47.63 -21.35
C GLU A 40 0.90 46.38 -21.36
N VAL A 41 0.25 45.23 -21.41
CA VAL A 41 0.95 43.94 -21.44
C VAL A 41 0.43 43.11 -22.61
N PRO A 42 1.31 42.37 -23.31
CA PRO A 42 0.86 41.45 -24.34
C PRO A 42 -0.05 40.36 -23.76
N LEU A 43 -1.11 39.99 -24.49
CA LEU A 43 -2.06 38.96 -24.05
C LEU A 43 -1.39 37.66 -23.60
N TYR A 44 -0.34 37.26 -24.34
CA TYR A 44 0.39 36.04 -24.01
C TYR A 44 1.04 36.06 -22.63
N ALA A 45 1.46 37.24 -22.14
CA ALA A 45 2.10 37.37 -20.84
C ALA A 45 1.12 37.07 -19.70
N ILE A 46 -0.14 37.50 -19.86
CA ILE A 46 -1.22 37.22 -18.91
C ILE A 46 -1.49 35.72 -18.85
N VAL A 47 -1.69 35.10 -20.01
CA VAL A 47 -2.00 33.66 -20.11
C VAL A 47 -0.86 32.82 -19.53
N LEU A 48 0.39 33.15 -19.88
CA LEU A 48 1.57 32.51 -19.31
C LEU A 48 1.65 32.71 -17.80
N GLY A 49 1.37 33.92 -17.30
CA GLY A 49 1.36 34.22 -15.87
C GLY A 49 0.37 33.34 -15.13
N VAL A 50 -0.90 33.32 -15.56
CA VAL A 50 -1.94 32.49 -14.96
C VAL A 50 -1.58 31.00 -15.01
N LEU A 51 -1.07 30.52 -16.15
CA LEU A 51 -0.65 29.13 -16.31
C LEU A 51 0.49 28.77 -15.37
N PHE A 52 1.50 29.65 -15.27
CA PHE A 52 2.64 29.48 -14.37
C PHE A 52 2.18 29.40 -12.91
N PHE A 53 1.32 30.31 -12.46
CA PHE A 53 0.77 30.28 -11.11
C PHE A 53 -0.07 29.01 -10.86
N GLY A 54 -0.88 28.59 -11.84
CA GLY A 54 -1.65 27.35 -11.76
C GLY A 54 -0.77 26.11 -11.60
N VAL A 55 0.29 26.01 -12.39
CA VAL A 55 1.27 24.90 -12.29
C VAL A 55 2.03 24.95 -10.98
N LEU A 56 2.45 26.13 -10.53
CA LEU A 56 3.16 26.30 -9.26
C LEU A 56 2.28 25.86 -8.08
N TRP A 57 1.01 26.29 -8.07
CA TRP A 57 0.06 25.92 -7.03
C TRP A 57 -0.30 24.44 -7.06
N GLY A 58 -0.55 23.89 -8.26
CA GLY A 58 -0.81 22.47 -8.45
C GLY A 58 0.37 21.60 -8.04
N GLY A 59 1.59 22.03 -8.37
CA GLY A 59 2.84 21.39 -7.97
C GLY A 59 3.04 21.42 -6.45
N LEU A 60 2.83 22.57 -5.80
CA LEU A 60 2.87 22.69 -4.35
C LEU A 60 1.82 21.78 -3.68
N ALA A 61 0.59 21.79 -4.16
CA ALA A 61 -0.48 20.94 -3.65
C ALA A 61 -0.14 19.44 -3.80
N ALA A 62 0.37 19.04 -4.96
CA ALA A 62 0.85 17.69 -5.21
C ALA A 62 2.03 17.32 -4.32
N TRP A 63 2.95 18.24 -4.03
CA TRP A 63 4.08 18.02 -3.15
C TRP A 63 3.64 17.82 -1.70
N ILE A 64 2.75 18.67 -1.18
CA ILE A 64 2.19 18.55 0.18
C ILE A 64 1.41 17.22 0.32
N SER A 65 0.59 16.87 -0.67
CA SER A 65 -0.14 15.60 -0.70
C SER A 65 0.80 14.39 -0.77
N GLY A 66 1.81 14.45 -1.64
CA GLY A 66 2.82 13.40 -1.81
C GLY A 66 3.69 13.19 -0.57
N GLY A 67 3.97 14.25 0.20
CA GLY A 67 4.66 14.17 1.48
C GLY A 67 3.90 13.32 2.51
N LYS A 68 2.58 13.49 2.59
CA LYS A 68 1.71 12.70 3.47
C LYS A 68 1.62 11.23 3.04
N THR A 69 1.64 10.98 1.73
CA THR A 69 1.62 9.62 1.16
C THR A 69 2.89 8.84 1.48
N ARG A 70 4.07 9.48 1.50
CA ARG A 70 5.34 8.82 1.89
C ARG A 70 5.33 8.29 3.32
N GLY A 71 4.69 9.02 4.25
CA GLY A 71 4.50 8.57 5.63
C GLY A 71 3.55 7.37 5.75
N ARG A 72 2.43 7.42 5.02
CA ARG A 72 1.45 6.33 4.98
C ARG A 72 2.03 5.06 4.39
N VAL A 73 2.82 5.14 3.32
CA VAL A 73 3.48 3.97 2.72
C VAL A 73 4.38 3.27 3.74
N ARG A 74 5.22 4.01 4.47
CA ARG A 74 6.09 3.43 5.53
C ARG A 74 5.29 2.80 6.67
N ALA A 75 4.20 3.44 7.10
CA ALA A 75 3.35 2.91 8.16
C ALA A 75 2.62 1.63 7.72
N LEU A 76 2.09 1.60 6.49
CA LEU A 76 1.45 0.41 5.93
C LEU A 76 2.43 -0.75 5.76
N THR A 77 3.66 -0.50 5.30
CA THR A 77 4.69 -1.55 5.19
C THR A 77 5.00 -2.18 6.56
N ARG A 78 5.14 -1.37 7.62
CA ARG A 78 5.39 -1.87 8.99
C ARG A 78 4.21 -2.69 9.53
N GLN A 79 2.98 -2.27 9.26
CA GLN A 79 1.79 -3.01 9.66
C GLN A 79 1.68 -4.35 8.93
N MET A 80 2.03 -4.41 7.65
CA MET A 80 2.08 -5.66 6.89
C MET A 80 3.13 -6.61 7.44
N GLU A 81 4.33 -6.13 7.75
CA GLU A 81 5.37 -6.96 8.37
C GLU A 81 4.97 -7.48 9.75
N ALA A 82 4.31 -6.67 10.57
CA ALA A 82 3.81 -7.09 11.88
C ALA A 82 2.72 -8.17 11.73
N ALA A 83 1.75 -7.95 10.84
CA ALA A 83 0.69 -8.91 10.56
C ALA A 83 1.23 -10.24 10.00
N GLU A 84 2.29 -10.21 9.20
CA GLU A 84 2.93 -11.42 8.67
C GLU A 84 3.61 -12.22 9.78
N ARG A 85 4.29 -11.56 10.73
CA ARG A 85 4.90 -12.23 11.90
C ARG A 85 3.84 -12.87 12.79
N ASP A 86 2.75 -12.16 13.04
CA ASP A 86 1.64 -12.70 13.84
C ASP A 86 1.03 -13.93 13.17
N ARG A 87 0.88 -13.92 11.84
CA ARG A 87 0.44 -15.10 11.07
C ARG A 87 1.37 -16.29 11.22
N ILE A 88 2.69 -16.07 11.12
CA ILE A 88 3.69 -17.14 11.30
C ILE A 88 3.60 -17.71 12.72
N HIS A 89 3.57 -16.85 13.74
CA HIS A 89 3.46 -17.27 15.14
C HIS A 89 2.17 -18.04 15.43
N LEU A 90 1.03 -17.61 14.89
CA LEU A 90 -0.25 -18.32 15.05
C LEU A 90 -0.22 -19.67 14.34
N ARG A 91 0.35 -19.75 13.13
CA ARG A 91 0.53 -21.02 12.41
C ARG A 91 1.40 -22.00 13.18
N ASP A 92 2.50 -21.54 13.77
CA ASP A 92 3.38 -22.40 14.56
C ASP A 92 2.68 -22.90 15.83
N LYS A 93 1.87 -22.08 16.48
CA LYS A 93 1.06 -22.49 17.63
C LYS A 93 0.00 -23.54 17.25
N LEU A 94 -0.70 -23.34 16.14
CA LEU A 94 -1.65 -24.31 15.60
C LEU A 94 -0.96 -25.63 15.30
N ARG A 95 0.18 -25.59 14.60
CA ARG A 95 0.94 -26.79 14.26
C ARG A 95 1.40 -27.56 15.50
N LYS A 96 1.91 -26.87 16.53
CA LYS A 96 2.29 -27.50 17.80
C LYS A 96 1.09 -28.07 18.56
N ALA A 97 -0.06 -27.40 18.51
CA ALA A 97 -1.29 -27.92 19.12
C ALA A 97 -1.80 -29.17 18.38
N ASP A 98 -1.71 -29.20 17.06
CA ASP A 98 -2.05 -30.36 16.23
C ASP A 98 -1.08 -31.52 16.46
N GLU A 99 0.23 -31.24 16.57
CA GLU A 99 1.27 -32.22 16.92
C GLU A 99 1.02 -32.79 18.33
N ALA A 100 0.73 -31.96 19.33
CA ALA A 100 0.41 -32.40 20.68
C ALA A 100 -0.92 -33.17 20.77
N ALA A 101 -1.90 -32.82 19.93
CA ALA A 101 -3.16 -33.55 19.81
C ALA A 101 -2.96 -34.93 19.16
N LYS A 102 -2.07 -35.03 18.16
CA LYS A 102 -1.66 -36.30 17.55
C LYS A 102 -0.87 -37.17 18.52
N GLU A 103 0.08 -36.60 19.25
CA GLU A 103 0.85 -37.31 20.28
C GLU A 103 -0.04 -37.84 21.41
N LYS A 104 -1.03 -37.06 21.86
CA LYS A 104 -2.03 -37.53 22.83
C LYS A 104 -2.97 -38.60 22.29
N ALA A 105 -3.26 -38.59 20.99
CA ALA A 105 -4.05 -39.62 20.33
C ALA A 105 -3.25 -40.92 20.08
N GLU A 106 -1.92 -40.84 20.07
CA GLU A 106 -1.00 -41.95 19.79
C GLU A 106 -0.33 -42.52 21.06
N ALA A 107 -0.61 -41.95 22.25
CA ALA A 107 -0.16 -42.51 23.52
C ALA A 107 -0.68 -43.96 23.73
N PRO A 108 0.14 -44.88 24.27
CA PRO A 108 -0.09 -46.31 24.10
C PRO A 108 -1.32 -46.78 24.87
N VAL A 109 -2.25 -47.41 24.16
CA VAL A 109 -3.28 -48.29 24.71
C VAL A 109 -2.60 -49.57 25.20
N LEU A 110 -1.87 -49.53 26.32
CA LEU A 110 -1.30 -50.73 26.95
C LEU A 110 -1.36 -50.63 28.47
N SER A 111 -2.46 -51.15 29.04
CA SER A 111 -2.50 -51.99 30.25
C SER A 111 -3.95 -52.10 30.74
N GLY A 112 -4.74 -52.96 30.07
CA GLY A 112 -5.95 -53.51 30.68
C GLY A 112 -5.55 -54.45 31.83
N PRO A 113 -6.37 -54.61 32.88
CA PRO A 113 -6.02 -55.47 34.01
C PRO A 113 -5.98 -56.92 33.53
N GLU A 114 -4.78 -57.53 33.56
CA GLU A 114 -4.62 -58.96 33.34
C GLU A 114 -5.43 -59.71 34.41
N THR A 115 -6.50 -60.37 33.98
CA THR A 115 -7.30 -61.25 34.83
C THR A 115 -6.53 -62.57 34.95
N PRO A 116 -6.09 -63.02 36.14
CA PRO A 116 -5.38 -64.28 36.27
C PRO A 116 -6.30 -65.44 35.86
N ALA A 117 -5.90 -66.16 34.82
CA ALA A 117 -6.61 -67.33 34.34
C ALA A 117 -6.60 -68.43 35.43
N LEU A 118 -7.80 -68.86 35.81
CA LEU A 118 -8.06 -70.02 36.66
C LEU A 118 -7.48 -71.28 36.00
N ASN A 119 -6.51 -71.92 36.64
CA ASN A 119 -5.97 -73.23 36.24
C ASN A 119 -6.88 -74.33 36.80
N PRO A 120 -7.38 -75.30 36.01
CA PRO A 120 -8.18 -76.40 36.53
C PRO A 120 -7.31 -77.41 37.31
N PRO A 121 -7.89 -78.12 38.30
CA PRO A 121 -7.15 -79.04 39.16
C PRO A 121 -6.72 -80.30 38.41
N ASP A 122 -5.46 -80.65 38.61
CA ASP A 122 -4.79 -81.85 38.11
C ASP A 122 -5.47 -83.13 38.65
N LYS A 123 -5.84 -84.04 37.74
CA LYS A 123 -6.38 -85.37 38.05
C LYS A 123 -5.39 -86.42 37.55
N ALA A 124 -4.38 -86.67 38.35
CA ALA A 124 -3.58 -87.89 38.42
C ALA A 124 -2.65 -87.62 39.61
N ASP A 125 -2.86 -88.21 40.78
CA ASP A 125 -2.32 -89.53 41.08
C ASP A 125 -3.11 -90.17 42.21
N ALA A 126 -3.88 -91.20 41.88
CA ALA A 126 -4.46 -92.14 42.83
C ALA A 126 -4.57 -93.50 42.13
N ALA A 127 -3.49 -94.29 42.21
CA ALA A 127 -3.47 -95.76 42.25
C ALA A 127 -2.03 -96.27 42.24
#